data_AF-A0A6G0J791-F1
#
_entry.id   AF-A0A6G0J791-F1
#
_cell.length_a   1.000
_cell.length_b   1.000
_cell.length_c   1.000
_cell.angle_alpha   90.00
_cell.angle_beta   90.00
_cell.angle_gamma   90.00
#
_symmetry.space_group_name_H-M   'P 1'
#
loop_
_entity.id
_entity.type
_entity.pdbx_description
1 polymer ?
#
loop_
_entity_poly.entity_id
_entity_poly.type
_entity_poly.pdbx_seq_one_letter_code
_entity_poly.pdbx_strand_id
1 'polypeptide(L)'
;MHATFPQESLLSVLIYDFDLVGGDDLIGETRIDLENRFYSRHRASCGLPTEYSIDGYNAWRDCLKPSELLSKLCRDNGLEDPLFSPGRITVAEKVFTGKTLFMNEDEPVECYENLSLKILHRWAEIPVVGCKLVPEHIETRTLYSKARPGMDQGQVQMWIDMFPMDLPHPGPSVDISPRKPKGCVFIWNTEDVILEDSNFLTGQQSSDIYIKGWLKGLEDDRQETDVHYNSLTGEGNFNWRFVFPFSYLPAEKIIVVRKRESIFSLDKTEQKLPAILMLQVWDFETLSSDDFLGTVELDLHGFPRGAKTAKSCKVDMMTDGTEKISIFQQKRARGWWPFSKSGELTGKVEAEFHLVTAEEAEKNPVGRARKEPEPLPKPNRPDTSFSWFVNPFKCFFHLVWRSYKKYIIIALVED
;
A
#
# COMPACT_ATOMS: atom_id res chain seq x y z
N MET A 1 24.43 19.68 7.02
CA MET A 1 24.85 20.66 8.04
C MET A 1 26.22 20.24 8.52
N HIS A 2 27.17 21.17 8.68
CA HIS A 2 28.48 20.91 9.30
C HIS A 2 28.54 21.66 10.64
N ALA A 3 29.30 21.14 11.59
CA ALA A 3 29.49 21.75 12.91
C ALA A 3 30.93 21.54 13.40
N THR A 4 31.46 22.49 14.15
CA THR A 4 32.81 22.46 14.75
C THR A 4 32.71 22.45 16.28
N PHE A 5 33.12 21.37 16.93
CA PHE A 5 33.13 21.27 18.41
C PHE A 5 34.44 21.84 19.00
N PRO A 6 34.39 22.47 20.20
CA PRO A 6 33.24 22.63 21.10
C PRO A 6 32.35 23.86 20.79
N GLN A 7 32.66 24.61 19.73
CA GLN A 7 32.04 25.92 19.47
C GLN A 7 30.56 25.82 19.07
N GLU A 8 30.20 24.78 18.32
CA GLU A 8 28.87 24.60 17.73
C GLU A 8 28.18 23.34 18.27
N SER A 9 27.92 23.30 19.59
CA SER A 9 27.39 22.12 20.29
C SER A 9 25.86 21.93 20.21
N LEU A 10 25.08 22.96 19.87
CA LEU A 10 23.62 22.91 19.91
C LEU A 10 22.98 22.90 18.52
N LEU A 11 22.26 21.84 18.19
CA LEU A 11 21.33 21.78 17.07
C LEU A 11 19.96 22.31 17.50
N SER A 12 19.49 23.36 16.85
CA SER A 12 18.12 23.86 17.02
C SER A 12 17.25 23.38 15.87
N VAL A 13 16.16 22.68 16.19
CA VAL A 13 15.15 22.23 15.22
C VAL A 13 13.92 23.09 15.43
N LEU A 14 13.49 23.78 14.38
CA LEU A 14 12.34 24.66 14.39
C LEU A 14 11.30 24.11 13.41
N ILE A 15 10.06 24.00 13.87
CA ILE A 15 8.92 23.57 13.05
C ILE A 15 8.05 24.79 12.81
N TYR A 16 7.84 25.07 11.53
CA TYR A 16 7.01 26.18 11.06
C TYR A 16 5.75 25.62 10.42
N ASP A 17 4.63 26.33 10.60
CA ASP A 17 3.43 26.17 9.81
C ASP A 17 3.65 26.86 8.48
N PHE A 18 3.57 26.10 7.39
CA PHE A 18 3.86 26.62 6.07
C PHE A 18 2.63 27.34 5.52
N ASP A 19 2.80 28.61 5.16
CA ASP A 19 1.75 29.42 4.56
C ASP A 19 2.07 29.76 3.11
N LEU A 20 1.14 29.45 2.21
CA LEU A 20 1.37 29.69 0.78
C LEU A 20 1.41 31.17 0.39
N VAL A 21 0.82 32.04 1.22
CA VAL A 21 0.88 33.51 1.10
C VAL A 21 1.05 34.11 2.49
N GLY A 22 2.23 34.70 2.76
CA GLY A 22 2.55 35.27 4.06
C GLY A 22 3.99 34.92 4.46
N GLY A 23 4.26 34.96 5.77
CA GLY A 23 5.46 34.38 6.34
C GLY A 23 5.06 33.22 7.25
N ASP A 24 5.80 32.13 7.19
CA ASP A 24 5.53 30.92 7.97
C ASP A 24 5.57 31.20 9.48
N ASP A 25 4.58 30.68 10.21
CA ASP A 25 4.44 30.87 11.65
C ASP A 25 5.18 29.78 12.44
N LEU A 26 5.97 30.17 13.44
CA LEU A 26 6.68 29.20 14.29
C LEU A 26 5.71 28.44 15.19
N ILE A 27 5.54 27.13 14.94
CA ILE A 27 4.79 26.21 15.80
C ILE A 27 5.58 25.95 17.10
N GLY A 28 6.87 25.63 16.97
CA GLY A 28 7.73 25.39 18.13
C GLY A 28 9.18 25.04 17.77
N GLU A 29 10.06 25.14 18.77
CA GLU A 29 11.47 24.78 18.68
C GLU A 29 11.86 23.71 19.71
N THR A 30 12.89 22.93 19.37
CA THR A 30 13.58 22.04 20.31
C THR A 30 15.09 22.13 20.09
N ARG A 31 15.87 21.90 21.14
CA ARG A 31 17.34 22.02 21.11
C ARG A 31 18.00 20.72 21.55
N ILE A 32 19.04 20.34 20.82
CA ILE A 32 19.72 19.06 20.95
C ILE A 32 21.22 19.33 21.10
N ASP A 33 21.79 18.87 22.20
CA ASP A 33 23.22 18.89 22.44
C ASP A 33 23.89 17.77 21.65
N LEU A 34 24.66 18.16 20.63
CA LEU A 34 25.42 17.28 19.75
C LEU A 34 26.78 16.89 20.35
N GLU A 35 27.34 17.71 21.24
CA GLU A 35 28.68 17.50 21.80
C GLU A 35 28.69 16.29 22.73
N ASN A 36 27.71 16.20 23.63
CA ASN A 36 27.52 15.04 24.50
C ASN A 36 27.30 13.75 23.70
N ARG A 37 26.65 13.85 22.55
CA ARG A 37 26.42 12.72 21.64
C ARG A 37 27.72 12.26 20.97
N PHE A 38 28.52 13.22 20.48
CA PHE A 38 29.78 12.97 19.77
C PHE A 38 30.84 12.33 20.68
N TYR A 39 30.99 12.84 21.91
CA TYR A 39 31.99 12.33 22.86
C TYR A 39 31.53 11.14 23.71
N SER A 40 30.30 10.65 23.49
CA SER A 40 29.78 9.50 24.22
C SER A 40 30.54 8.22 23.89
N ARG A 41 31.00 7.51 24.93
CA ARG A 41 31.59 6.16 24.81
C ARG A 41 30.63 5.12 24.22
N HIS A 42 29.33 5.42 24.19
CA HIS A 42 28.31 4.56 23.59
C HIS A 42 28.19 4.74 22.08
N ARG A 43 28.98 5.64 21.47
CA ARG A 43 28.93 5.95 20.04
C ARG A 43 27.51 6.33 19.59
N ALA A 44 26.95 7.35 20.25
CA ALA A 44 25.61 7.82 19.93
C ALA A 44 25.55 8.58 18.58
N SER A 45 26.65 8.66 17.82
CA SER A 45 26.73 9.43 16.58
C SER A 45 25.92 8.80 15.43
N CYS A 46 25.96 7.49 15.24
CA CYS A 46 25.15 6.76 14.25
C CYS A 46 24.75 5.42 14.85
N GLY A 47 23.44 5.16 14.90
CA GLY A 47 22.90 3.97 15.56
C GLY A 47 23.19 2.68 14.78
N LEU A 48 23.43 1.58 15.50
CA LEU A 48 23.67 0.28 14.88
C LEU A 48 22.35 -0.38 14.43
N PRO A 49 22.18 -0.68 13.12
CA PRO A 49 21.02 -1.42 12.65
C PRO A 49 21.08 -2.87 13.18
N THR A 50 19.93 -3.55 13.19
CA THR A 50 19.83 -4.95 13.64
C THR A 50 20.54 -5.90 12.67
N GLU A 51 20.48 -5.61 11.37
CA GLU A 51 21.05 -6.42 10.29
C GLU A 51 21.86 -5.55 9.35
N TYR A 52 22.86 -6.14 8.69
CA TYR A 52 23.66 -5.44 7.69
C TYR A 52 23.06 -5.67 6.30
N SER A 53 22.67 -4.59 5.64
CA SER A 53 22.23 -4.59 4.24
C SER A 53 22.99 -3.53 3.46
N ILE A 54 23.33 -3.81 2.20
CA ILE A 54 24.00 -2.84 1.32
C ILE A 54 22.95 -1.91 0.69
N ASP A 55 21.76 -2.45 0.43
CA ASP A 55 20.67 -1.81 -0.28
C ASP A 55 19.33 -1.96 0.46
N GLY A 56 18.31 -1.30 -0.08
CA GLY A 56 16.98 -1.27 0.50
C GLY A 56 16.84 -0.29 1.67
N TYR A 57 15.71 -0.41 2.38
CA TYR A 57 15.31 0.58 3.38
C TYR A 57 16.09 0.51 4.69
N ASN A 58 16.70 -0.64 4.97
CA ASN A 58 17.61 -0.85 6.10
C ASN A 58 19.07 -0.87 5.63
N ALA A 59 19.37 -0.18 4.51
CA ALA A 59 20.74 -0.06 4.03
C ALA A 59 21.63 0.54 5.12
N TRP A 60 22.84 0.02 5.22
CA TRP A 60 23.85 0.45 6.16
C TRP A 60 24.13 1.96 6.00
N ARG A 61 23.93 2.72 7.07
CA ARG A 61 24.00 4.19 7.06
C ARG A 61 25.38 4.73 7.40
N ASP A 62 26.23 3.91 8.01
CA ASP A 62 27.53 4.37 8.48
C ASP A 62 28.55 4.52 7.36
N CYS A 63 29.44 5.51 7.50
CA CYS A 63 30.55 5.73 6.58
C CYS A 63 31.58 4.59 6.57
N LEU A 64 31.69 3.85 7.68
CA LEU A 64 32.57 2.69 7.83
C LEU A 64 31.73 1.42 7.81
N LYS A 65 32.19 0.39 7.09
CA LYS A 65 31.56 -0.93 7.17
C LYS A 65 31.65 -1.49 8.60
N PRO A 66 30.76 -2.41 9.01
CA PRO A 66 30.83 -3.02 10.33
C PRO A 66 32.21 -3.55 10.73
N SER A 67 32.94 -4.17 9.80
CA SER A 67 34.30 -4.70 10.00
C SER A 67 35.32 -3.59 10.26
N GLU A 68 35.27 -2.51 9.47
CA GLU A 68 36.14 -1.33 9.60
C GLU A 68 35.86 -0.57 10.89
N LEU A 69 34.57 -0.42 11.23
CA LEU A 69 34.12 0.19 12.48
C LEU A 69 34.59 -0.61 13.69
N LEU A 70 34.50 -1.93 13.65
CA LEU A 70 35.02 -2.81 14.70
C LEU A 70 36.52 -2.58 14.91
N SER A 71 37.30 -2.59 13.83
CA SER A 71 38.75 -2.34 13.91
C SER A 71 39.08 -0.95 14.46
N LYS A 72 38.33 0.08 14.03
CA LYS A 72 38.48 1.44 14.57
C LYS A 72 38.22 1.48 16.07
N LEU A 73 37.14 0.87 16.54
CA LEU A 73 36.80 0.84 17.96
C LEU A 73 37.83 0.08 18.80
N CYS A 74 38.42 -0.99 18.27
CA CYS A 74 39.54 -1.66 18.93
C CYS A 74 40.72 -0.70 19.13
N ARG A 75 41.17 -0.03 18.06
CA ARG A 75 42.28 0.92 18.12
C ARG A 75 42.00 2.10 19.05
N ASP A 76 40.81 2.69 18.97
CA ASP A 76 40.39 3.82 19.81
C ASP A 76 40.35 3.46 21.31
N ASN A 77 40.22 2.16 21.65
CA ASN A 77 40.24 1.66 23.03
C ASN A 77 41.57 0.98 23.41
N GLY A 78 42.61 1.11 22.57
CA GLY A 78 43.94 0.54 22.84
C GLY A 78 44.02 -0.99 22.76
N LEU A 79 43.09 -1.63 22.06
CA LEU A 79 43.09 -3.07 21.78
C LEU A 79 43.83 -3.37 20.47
N GLU A 80 44.33 -4.60 20.33
CA GLU A 80 44.85 -5.10 19.05
C GLU A 80 43.73 -5.17 17.99
N ASP A 81 44.12 -5.06 16.71
CA ASP A 81 43.18 -5.18 15.60
C ASP A 81 42.49 -6.56 15.60
N PRO A 82 41.21 -6.63 15.24
CA PRO A 82 40.47 -7.89 15.19
C PRO A 82 41.07 -8.88 14.19
N LEU A 83 41.19 -10.15 14.60
CA LEU A 83 41.68 -11.22 13.74
C LEU A 83 40.50 -11.87 13.01
N PHE A 84 40.43 -11.66 11.70
CA PHE A 84 39.40 -12.23 10.83
C PHE A 84 39.85 -13.60 10.31
N SER A 85 38.97 -14.60 10.40
CA SER A 85 39.19 -15.93 9.80
C SER A 85 37.85 -16.53 9.36
N PRO A 86 37.82 -17.46 8.39
CA PRO A 86 36.58 -18.09 7.98
C PRO A 86 35.83 -18.70 9.18
N GLY A 87 34.58 -18.27 9.37
CA GLY A 87 33.70 -18.72 10.45
C GLY A 87 33.90 -18.05 11.80
N ARG A 88 34.91 -17.18 11.99
CA ARG A 88 35.23 -16.58 13.29
C ARG A 88 35.93 -15.22 13.23
N ILE A 89 35.69 -14.39 14.23
CA ILE A 89 36.45 -13.15 14.48
C ILE A 89 36.92 -13.18 15.93
N THR A 90 38.20 -12.88 16.17
CA THR A 90 38.77 -12.82 17.51
C THR A 90 39.05 -11.37 17.90
N VAL A 91 38.57 -10.94 19.06
CA VAL A 91 38.80 -9.59 19.62
C VAL A 91 39.18 -9.72 21.09
N ALA A 92 40.35 -9.21 21.49
CA ALA A 92 40.85 -9.25 22.87
C ALA A 92 40.69 -10.64 23.52
N GLU A 93 41.25 -11.67 22.87
CA GLU A 93 41.17 -13.10 23.26
C GLU A 93 39.78 -13.75 23.22
N LYS A 94 38.70 -12.99 22.96
CA LYS A 94 37.35 -13.55 22.76
C LYS A 94 37.14 -13.95 21.32
N VAL A 95 36.69 -15.19 21.13
CA VAL A 95 36.35 -15.75 19.81
C VAL A 95 34.85 -15.67 19.59
N PHE A 96 34.45 -15.03 18.50
CA PHE A 96 33.06 -14.94 18.05
C PHE A 96 32.90 -15.77 16.78
N THR A 97 31.98 -16.72 16.79
CA THR A 97 31.73 -17.61 15.64
C THR A 97 30.46 -17.20 14.89
N GLY A 98 30.45 -17.40 13.57
CA GLY A 98 29.30 -17.09 12.73
C GLY A 98 29.56 -17.34 11.24
N LYS A 99 28.52 -17.20 10.42
CA LYS A 99 28.64 -17.36 8.96
C LYS A 99 29.40 -16.16 8.37
N THR A 100 30.53 -16.44 7.72
CA THR A 100 31.33 -15.45 6.99
C THR A 100 31.56 -15.82 5.53
N LEU A 101 31.00 -16.95 5.08
CA LEU A 101 31.06 -17.44 3.71
C LEU A 101 29.65 -17.41 3.11
N PHE A 102 29.51 -16.72 1.98
CA PHE A 102 28.25 -16.55 1.25
C PHE A 102 28.45 -16.96 -0.21
N MET A 103 27.40 -17.44 -0.87
CA MET A 103 27.44 -17.73 -2.30
C MET A 103 27.00 -16.49 -3.06
N ASN A 104 27.79 -16.05 -4.03
CA ASN A 104 27.44 -15.01 -4.99
C ASN A 104 27.70 -15.54 -6.39
N GLU A 105 26.67 -15.65 -7.23
CA GLU A 105 26.77 -16.22 -8.59
C GLU A 105 27.53 -17.58 -8.62
N ASP A 106 27.23 -18.45 -7.64
CA ASP A 106 27.86 -19.76 -7.42
C ASP A 106 29.35 -19.74 -7.01
N GLU A 107 29.92 -18.56 -6.76
CA GLU A 107 31.26 -18.39 -6.18
C GLU A 107 31.19 -18.13 -4.66
N PRO A 108 32.02 -18.80 -3.84
CA PRO A 108 32.09 -18.53 -2.41
C PRO A 108 32.82 -17.21 -2.14
N VAL A 109 32.12 -16.24 -1.57
CA VAL A 109 32.66 -14.94 -1.16
C VAL A 109 32.72 -14.85 0.35
N GLU A 110 33.89 -14.44 0.87
CA GLU A 110 34.07 -14.12 2.27
C GLU A 110 33.52 -12.72 2.59
N CYS A 111 32.62 -12.64 3.56
CA CYS A 111 32.05 -11.39 4.04
C CYS A 111 31.94 -11.44 5.58
N TYR A 112 32.61 -10.50 6.23
CA TYR A 112 32.71 -10.45 7.70
C TYR A 112 31.69 -9.48 8.32
N GLU A 113 30.97 -8.69 7.51
CA GLU A 113 30.17 -7.56 7.99
C GLU A 113 29.05 -7.96 8.95
N ASN A 114 28.33 -9.03 8.64
CA ASN A 114 27.27 -9.55 9.51
C ASN A 114 27.79 -10.01 10.88
N LEU A 115 28.96 -10.65 10.91
CA LEU A 115 29.56 -11.12 12.15
C LEU A 115 30.16 -9.95 12.94
N SER A 116 30.81 -9.00 12.27
CA SER A 116 31.29 -7.76 12.87
C SER A 116 30.15 -6.95 13.50
N LEU A 117 29.00 -6.81 12.83
CA LEU A 117 27.83 -6.14 13.39
C LEU A 117 27.30 -6.83 14.66
N LYS A 118 27.26 -8.17 14.68
CA LYS A 118 26.90 -8.92 15.89
C LYS A 118 27.87 -8.67 17.05
N ILE A 119 29.15 -8.53 16.76
CA ILE A 119 30.17 -8.19 17.78
C ILE A 119 29.98 -6.77 18.28
N LEU A 120 29.67 -5.81 17.40
CA LEU A 120 29.35 -4.42 17.77
C LEU A 120 28.12 -4.36 18.71
N HIS A 121 27.07 -5.15 18.46
CA HIS A 121 25.93 -5.27 19.40
C HIS A 121 26.33 -5.89 20.75
N ARG A 122 27.39 -6.69 20.77
CA ARG A 122 27.96 -7.34 21.96
C ARG A 122 29.20 -6.63 22.50
N TRP A 123 29.41 -5.37 22.12
CA TRP A 123 30.61 -4.60 22.48
C TRP A 123 30.88 -4.52 23.98
N ALA A 124 29.82 -4.51 24.80
CA ALA A 124 29.93 -4.51 26.26
C ALA A 124 30.58 -5.79 26.83
N GLU A 125 30.64 -6.88 26.06
CA GLU A 125 31.31 -8.11 26.47
C GLU A 125 32.82 -8.02 26.28
N ILE A 126 33.34 -7.09 25.48
CA ILE A 126 34.77 -7.00 25.19
C ILE A 126 35.51 -6.47 26.44
N PRO A 127 36.62 -7.10 26.84
CA PRO A 127 37.44 -6.62 27.96
C PRO A 127 37.78 -5.13 27.82
N VAL A 128 37.94 -4.43 28.95
CA VAL A 128 38.36 -3.01 29.03
C VAL A 128 37.28 -1.98 28.60
N VAL A 129 36.36 -2.32 27.70
CA VAL A 129 35.43 -1.32 27.15
C VAL A 129 34.24 -1.03 28.09
N GLY A 130 33.55 -2.06 28.58
CA GLY A 130 32.50 -1.93 29.62
C GLY A 130 31.27 -1.08 29.26
N CYS A 131 31.05 -0.73 27.98
CA CYS A 131 29.88 0.04 27.53
C CYS A 131 29.15 -0.66 26.37
N LYS A 132 27.85 -0.40 26.23
CA LYS A 132 27.04 -0.82 25.08
C LYS A 132 27.08 0.24 23.99
N LEU A 133 27.15 -0.15 22.73
CA LEU A 133 26.96 0.78 21.62
C LEU A 133 25.46 1.06 21.43
N VAL A 134 25.13 2.26 20.94
CA VAL A 134 23.75 2.68 20.71
C VAL A 134 23.17 1.96 19.48
N PRO A 135 22.07 1.19 19.62
CA PRO A 135 21.36 0.66 18.47
C PRO A 135 20.59 1.77 17.74
N GLU A 136 20.15 1.47 16.53
CA GLU A 136 19.22 2.33 15.81
C GLU A 136 17.98 2.65 16.66
N HIS A 137 17.63 3.93 16.70
CA HIS A 137 16.54 4.44 17.53
C HIS A 137 15.96 5.70 16.88
N ILE A 138 14.68 5.94 17.16
CA ILE A 138 13.99 7.19 16.84
C ILE A 138 13.85 7.97 18.14
N GLU A 139 14.34 9.20 18.15
CA GLU A 139 14.16 10.16 19.23
C GLU A 139 12.83 10.88 19.06
N THR A 140 12.07 10.99 20.14
CA THR A 140 10.88 11.84 20.20
C THR A 140 11.23 13.10 20.99
N ARG A 141 11.09 14.26 20.35
CA ARG A 141 11.42 15.56 20.95
C ARG A 141 10.18 16.43 21.04
N THR A 142 9.85 16.85 22.25
CA THR A 142 8.79 17.84 22.49
C THR A 142 9.19 19.20 21.95
N LEU A 143 8.25 19.87 21.29
CA LEU A 143 8.38 21.21 20.75
C LEU A 143 7.85 22.23 21.76
N TYR A 144 8.57 23.34 21.93
CA TYR A 144 8.18 24.42 22.82
C TYR A 144 8.12 25.74 22.07
N SER A 145 7.16 26.59 22.42
CA SER A 145 7.05 27.95 21.88
C SER A 145 7.30 28.99 22.96
N LYS A 146 8.05 30.04 22.63
CA LYS A 146 8.28 31.18 23.53
C LYS A 146 6.99 31.94 23.84
N ALA A 147 6.00 31.89 22.93
CA ALA A 147 4.70 32.51 23.12
C ALA A 147 3.86 31.79 24.19
N ARG A 148 4.12 30.48 24.42
CA ARG A 148 3.43 29.65 25.42
C ARG A 148 4.45 28.86 26.26
N PRO A 149 5.20 29.53 27.16
CA PRO A 149 6.24 28.88 27.95
C PRO A 149 5.68 27.71 28.77
N GLY A 150 6.35 26.56 28.73
CA GLY A 150 5.98 25.37 29.49
C GLY A 150 4.82 24.54 28.92
N MET A 151 4.23 24.95 27.80
CA MET A 151 3.17 24.19 27.13
C MET A 151 3.71 23.40 25.93
N ASP A 152 3.43 22.09 25.90
CA ASP A 152 3.74 21.20 24.78
C ASP A 152 3.03 21.69 23.49
N GLN A 153 3.79 21.87 22.40
CA GLN A 153 3.28 22.30 21.08
C GLN A 153 3.23 21.14 20.06
N GLY A 154 3.37 19.90 20.52
CA GLY A 154 3.53 18.71 19.70
C GLY A 154 4.92 18.10 19.84
N GLN A 155 5.12 17.00 19.14
CA GLN A 155 6.35 16.23 19.20
C GLN A 155 6.88 15.95 17.79
N VAL A 156 8.19 16.04 17.62
CA VAL A 156 8.87 15.60 16.40
C VAL A 156 9.58 14.27 16.66
N GLN A 157 9.39 13.32 15.76
CA GLN A 157 10.13 12.06 15.74
C GLN A 157 11.24 12.16 14.70
N MET A 158 12.47 11.90 15.11
CA MET A 158 13.64 12.02 14.26
C MET A 158 14.77 11.12 14.75
N TRP A 159 15.76 10.86 13.91
CA TRP A 159 17.07 10.38 14.34
C TRP A 159 18.13 11.35 13.82
N ILE A 160 19.30 11.35 14.46
CA ILE A 160 20.42 12.20 14.06
C ILE A 160 21.61 11.29 13.86
N ASP A 161 22.14 11.30 12.64
CA ASP A 161 23.41 10.68 12.32
C ASP A 161 24.49 11.77 12.20
N MET A 162 25.61 11.55 12.87
CA MET A 162 26.76 12.45 12.89
C MET A 162 28.00 11.71 12.41
N PHE A 163 28.68 12.31 11.44
CA PHE A 163 29.88 11.73 10.83
C PHE A 163 31.04 12.72 10.93
N PRO A 164 32.23 12.27 11.38
CA PRO A 164 33.45 13.07 11.29
C PRO A 164 33.77 13.46 9.84
N MET A 165 34.21 14.69 9.64
CA MET A 165 34.51 15.24 8.30
C MET A 165 35.78 14.66 7.65
N ASP A 166 36.64 14.01 8.45
CA ASP A 166 37.86 13.34 8.01
C ASP A 166 37.62 11.90 7.53
N LEU A 167 36.42 11.37 7.72
CA LEU A 167 36.00 10.07 7.20
C LEU A 167 35.31 10.22 5.83
N PRO A 168 35.17 9.12 5.06
CA PRO A 168 34.39 9.13 3.83
C PRO A 168 33.00 9.71 4.08
N HIS A 169 32.47 10.46 3.11
CA HIS A 169 31.13 11.01 3.24
C HIS A 169 30.11 9.88 3.41
N PRO A 170 29.12 10.04 4.30
CA PRO A 170 28.06 9.06 4.43
C PRO A 170 27.30 8.91 3.10
N GLY A 171 26.58 7.80 2.95
CA GLY A 171 25.70 7.58 1.82
C GLY A 171 24.61 8.67 1.71
N PRO A 172 23.77 8.61 0.66
CA PRO A 172 22.66 9.54 0.50
C PRO A 172 21.75 9.51 1.74
N SER A 173 21.12 10.65 2.04
CA SER A 173 20.14 10.73 3.13
C SER A 173 19.04 9.68 2.93
N VAL A 174 18.61 9.07 4.03
CA VAL A 174 17.53 8.09 4.02
C VAL A 174 16.29 8.73 3.40
N ASP A 175 15.74 8.11 2.35
CA ASP A 175 14.47 8.56 1.80
C ASP A 175 13.33 8.18 2.75
N ILE A 176 12.87 9.17 3.51
CA ILE A 176 11.74 9.06 4.43
C ILE A 176 10.40 9.31 3.75
N SER A 177 10.37 9.49 2.42
CA SER A 177 9.13 9.67 1.69
C SER A 177 8.23 8.43 1.88
N PRO A 178 6.92 8.63 2.09
CA PRO A 178 5.98 7.51 2.11
C PRO A 178 6.12 6.69 0.82
N ARG A 179 6.27 5.37 0.96
CA ARG A 179 6.30 4.49 -0.20
C ARG A 179 4.95 4.55 -0.92
N LYS A 180 5.00 4.53 -2.24
CA LYS A 180 3.81 4.59 -3.10
C LYS A 180 3.51 3.20 -3.67
N PRO A 181 2.73 2.33 -2.99
CA PRO A 181 2.23 1.14 -3.65
C PRO A 181 1.26 1.50 -4.78
N LYS A 182 1.14 0.59 -5.74
CA LYS A 182 0.07 0.62 -6.74
C LYS A 182 -0.76 -0.65 -6.55
N GLY A 183 -2.04 -0.47 -6.22
CA GLY A 183 -3.00 -1.57 -6.15
C GLY A 183 -3.67 -1.79 -7.49
N CYS A 184 -3.84 -3.04 -7.88
CA CYS A 184 -4.61 -3.45 -9.04
C CYS A 184 -5.72 -4.40 -8.60
N VAL A 185 -6.95 -4.16 -9.05
CA VAL A 185 -8.12 -5.00 -8.77
C VAL A 185 -8.73 -5.42 -10.10
N PHE A 186 -8.86 -6.72 -10.32
CA PHE A 186 -9.52 -7.28 -11.48
C PHE A 186 -10.92 -7.70 -11.06
N ILE A 187 -11.93 -7.19 -11.76
CA ILE A 187 -13.31 -7.60 -11.65
C ILE A 187 -13.59 -8.55 -12.80
N TRP A 188 -13.75 -9.83 -12.46
CA TRP A 188 -14.00 -10.88 -13.44
C TRP A 188 -15.50 -10.94 -13.73
N ASN A 189 -16.27 -11.33 -12.71
CA ASN A 189 -17.66 -11.72 -12.84
C ASN A 189 -18.50 -11.28 -11.63
N THR A 190 -19.82 -11.37 -11.79
CA THR A 190 -20.82 -11.30 -10.72
C THR A 190 -21.80 -12.46 -10.86
N GLU A 191 -22.38 -12.90 -9.74
CA GLU A 191 -23.36 -13.98 -9.68
C GLU A 191 -24.41 -13.67 -8.60
N ASP A 192 -25.63 -14.15 -8.79
CA ASP A 192 -26.78 -13.96 -7.88
C ASP A 192 -27.10 -12.49 -7.55
N VAL A 193 -26.81 -11.56 -8.47
CA VAL A 193 -27.22 -10.15 -8.32
C VAL A 193 -28.74 -10.04 -8.43
N ILE A 194 -29.36 -9.29 -7.52
CA ILE A 194 -30.80 -9.03 -7.55
C ILE A 194 -31.21 -8.36 -8.87
N LEU A 195 -32.42 -8.67 -9.34
CA LEU A 195 -32.98 -8.16 -10.59
C LEU A 195 -34.07 -7.12 -10.25
N GLU A 196 -33.89 -5.88 -10.67
CA GLU A 196 -34.84 -4.78 -10.40
C GLU A 196 -35.78 -4.52 -11.59
N ASP A 197 -35.28 -4.64 -12.83
CA ASP A 197 -36.12 -4.39 -14.01
C ASP A 197 -37.16 -5.49 -14.21
N SER A 198 -38.35 -5.10 -14.64
CA SER A 198 -39.39 -6.01 -15.11
C SER A 198 -39.88 -5.58 -16.48
N ASN A 199 -39.69 -6.45 -17.48
CA ASN A 199 -40.14 -6.18 -18.83
C ASN A 199 -41.67 -6.11 -18.88
N PHE A 200 -42.24 -4.95 -19.24
CA PHE A 200 -43.68 -4.67 -19.22
C PHE A 200 -44.51 -5.65 -20.07
N LEU A 201 -43.93 -6.21 -21.14
CA LEU A 201 -44.64 -7.09 -22.07
C LEU A 201 -44.60 -8.58 -21.67
N THR A 202 -43.49 -9.04 -21.09
CA THR A 202 -43.27 -10.47 -20.79
C THR A 202 -43.31 -10.78 -19.30
N GLY A 203 -43.24 -9.76 -18.43
CA GLY A 203 -43.06 -9.90 -16.98
C GLY A 203 -41.71 -10.53 -16.59
N GLN A 204 -40.77 -10.64 -17.53
CA GLN A 204 -39.45 -11.21 -17.26
C GLN A 204 -38.59 -10.19 -16.53
N GLN A 205 -38.00 -10.60 -15.40
CA GLN A 205 -37.09 -9.76 -14.63
C GLN A 205 -35.68 -9.77 -15.23
N SER A 206 -35.02 -8.62 -15.18
CA SER A 206 -33.63 -8.43 -15.62
C SER A 206 -32.94 -7.30 -14.84
N SER A 207 -31.64 -7.13 -15.03
CA SER A 207 -30.91 -5.91 -14.63
C SER A 207 -29.74 -5.65 -15.58
N ASP A 208 -29.42 -4.37 -15.76
CA ASP A 208 -28.28 -3.83 -16.49
C ASP A 208 -27.10 -3.57 -15.52
N ILE A 209 -26.39 -4.63 -15.16
CA ILE A 209 -25.44 -4.63 -14.04
C ILE A 209 -24.12 -3.94 -14.38
N TYR A 210 -23.63 -3.08 -13.49
CA TYR A 210 -22.24 -2.61 -13.49
C TYR A 210 -21.68 -2.41 -12.08
N ILE A 211 -20.35 -2.34 -11.97
CA ILE A 211 -19.65 -2.23 -10.68
C ILE A 211 -18.86 -0.92 -10.60
N LYS A 212 -18.94 -0.24 -9.45
CA LYS A 212 -18.09 0.88 -9.06
C LYS A 212 -17.10 0.43 -7.99
N GLY A 213 -15.87 0.97 -8.02
CA GLY A 213 -14.84 0.69 -7.04
C GLY A 213 -13.93 1.88 -6.73
N TRP A 214 -13.56 2.05 -5.46
CA TRP A 214 -12.62 3.08 -5.00
C TRP A 214 -12.01 2.74 -3.64
N LEU A 215 -10.91 3.39 -3.28
CA LEU A 215 -10.37 3.35 -1.92
C LEU A 215 -11.01 4.47 -1.09
N LYS A 216 -11.41 4.16 0.15
CA LYS A 216 -11.97 5.14 1.09
C LYS A 216 -10.99 6.31 1.28
N GLY A 217 -11.48 7.54 1.16
CA GLY A 217 -10.66 8.75 1.14
C GLY A 217 -10.14 9.15 -0.26
N LEU A 218 -10.28 8.29 -1.28
CA LEU A 218 -9.94 8.56 -2.69
C LEU A 218 -11.17 8.41 -3.58
N GLU A 219 -12.31 8.95 -3.16
CA GLU A 219 -13.58 8.89 -3.87
C GLU A 219 -13.53 9.55 -5.26
N ASP A 220 -12.67 10.55 -5.44
CA ASP A 220 -12.47 11.22 -6.74
C ASP A 220 -11.79 10.32 -7.77
N ASP A 221 -11.06 9.28 -7.32
CA ASP A 221 -10.41 8.26 -8.16
C ASP A 221 -11.32 7.04 -8.43
N ARG A 222 -12.63 7.18 -8.16
CA ARG A 222 -13.62 6.12 -8.40
C ARG A 222 -13.60 5.66 -9.85
N GLN A 223 -13.60 4.34 -10.02
CA GLN A 223 -13.61 3.66 -11.30
C GLN A 223 -14.87 2.80 -11.44
N GLU A 224 -15.30 2.58 -12.67
CA GLU A 224 -16.47 1.78 -12.98
C GLU A 224 -16.22 0.84 -14.17
N THR A 225 -16.93 -0.29 -14.19
CA THR A 225 -16.92 -1.22 -15.31
C THR A 225 -17.76 -0.71 -16.48
N ASP A 226 -17.72 -1.41 -17.61
CA ASP A 226 -18.81 -1.29 -18.57
C ASP A 226 -20.08 -1.98 -18.05
N VAL A 227 -21.22 -1.66 -18.67
CA VAL A 227 -22.53 -2.24 -18.32
C VAL A 227 -22.69 -3.61 -18.96
N HIS A 228 -23.18 -4.58 -18.19
CA HIS A 228 -23.70 -5.85 -18.68
C HIS A 228 -25.22 -5.75 -18.82
N TYR A 229 -25.68 -5.54 -20.04
CA TYR A 229 -27.11 -5.36 -20.32
C TYR A 229 -27.90 -6.66 -20.25
N ASN A 230 -29.13 -6.57 -19.73
CA ASN A 230 -30.17 -7.60 -19.73
C ASN A 230 -29.72 -8.92 -19.08
N SER A 231 -29.17 -8.84 -17.86
CA SER A 231 -28.87 -10.02 -17.06
C SER A 231 -30.16 -10.65 -16.54
N LEU A 232 -30.43 -11.90 -16.93
CA LEU A 232 -31.66 -12.61 -16.57
C LEU A 232 -31.52 -13.47 -15.30
N THR A 233 -30.29 -13.69 -14.86
CA THR A 233 -29.94 -14.61 -13.76
C THR A 233 -29.14 -13.92 -12.66
N GLY A 234 -28.85 -12.62 -12.80
CA GLY A 234 -27.95 -11.88 -11.91
C GLY A 234 -26.47 -12.15 -12.21
N GLU A 235 -26.16 -12.78 -13.35
CA GLU A 235 -24.80 -12.97 -13.84
C GLU A 235 -24.33 -11.74 -14.63
N GLY A 236 -23.13 -11.25 -14.32
CA GLY A 236 -22.49 -10.17 -15.06
C GLY A 236 -21.04 -10.50 -15.37
N ASN A 237 -20.63 -10.36 -16.63
CA ASN A 237 -19.29 -10.69 -17.11
C ASN A 237 -18.56 -9.43 -17.59
N PHE A 238 -17.42 -9.09 -16.98
CA PHE A 238 -16.76 -7.80 -17.19
C PHE A 238 -15.35 -7.91 -17.77
N ASN A 239 -14.52 -8.82 -17.23
CA ASN A 239 -13.06 -8.87 -17.50
C ASN A 239 -12.43 -7.47 -17.44
N TRP A 240 -12.56 -6.81 -16.29
CA TRP A 240 -12.23 -5.40 -16.13
C TRP A 240 -11.15 -5.18 -15.09
N ARG A 241 -10.25 -4.22 -15.32
CA ARG A 241 -9.16 -3.88 -14.39
C ARG A 241 -9.35 -2.48 -13.82
N PHE A 242 -9.50 -2.38 -12.51
CA PHE A 242 -9.32 -1.15 -11.77
C PHE A 242 -7.87 -0.99 -11.31
N VAL A 243 -7.32 0.21 -11.44
CA VAL A 243 -5.94 0.51 -11.02
C VAL A 243 -5.97 1.68 -10.05
N PHE A 244 -5.63 1.42 -8.78
CA PHE A 244 -5.65 2.40 -7.70
C PHE A 244 -4.21 2.73 -7.26
N PRO A 245 -3.66 3.88 -7.67
CA PRO A 245 -2.41 4.38 -7.09
C PRO A 245 -2.70 4.97 -5.70
N PHE A 246 -1.93 4.59 -4.68
CA PHE A 246 -2.07 5.17 -3.34
C PHE A 246 -0.73 5.22 -2.60
N SER A 247 -0.60 6.09 -1.61
CA SER A 247 0.58 6.10 -0.72
C SER A 247 0.28 5.31 0.54
N TYR A 248 1.23 4.54 1.04
CA TYR A 248 1.01 3.62 2.16
C TYR A 248 2.18 3.64 3.12
N LEU A 249 1.88 3.65 4.43
CA LEU A 249 2.85 3.60 5.51
C LEU A 249 2.80 2.22 6.18
N PRO A 250 3.78 1.32 5.90
CA PRO A 250 3.76 -0.04 6.41
C PRO A 250 3.77 -0.17 7.94
N ALA A 251 4.47 0.74 8.62
CA ALA A 251 4.59 0.74 10.08
C ALA A 251 3.25 1.09 10.76
N GLU A 252 2.52 2.05 10.19
CA GLU A 252 1.26 2.55 10.73
C GLU A 252 0.02 1.83 10.15
N LYS A 253 0.18 1.02 9.08
CA LYS A 253 -0.92 0.31 8.39
C LYS A 253 -2.03 1.23 7.87
N ILE A 254 -1.63 2.36 7.29
CA ILE A 254 -2.53 3.41 6.80
C ILE A 254 -2.14 3.86 5.39
N ILE A 255 -3.14 4.36 4.65
CA ILE A 255 -2.93 5.11 3.42
C ILE A 255 -2.80 6.60 3.71
N VAL A 256 -1.95 7.27 2.95
CA VAL A 256 -1.78 8.72 2.98
C VAL A 256 -2.46 9.29 1.75
N VAL A 257 -3.52 10.07 1.99
CA VAL A 257 -4.30 10.76 0.98
C VAL A 257 -3.90 12.23 0.99
N ARG A 258 -3.53 12.76 -0.17
CA ARG A 258 -3.23 14.19 -0.35
C ARG A 258 -4.39 14.83 -1.10
N LYS A 259 -5.29 15.50 -0.40
CA LYS A 259 -6.42 16.21 -1.02
C LYS A 259 -6.25 17.72 -0.91
N ARG A 260 -6.81 18.45 -1.88
CA ARG A 260 -7.06 19.88 -1.74
C ARG A 260 -8.49 20.03 -1.27
N GLU A 261 -8.73 20.77 -0.19
CA GLU A 261 -10.08 20.93 0.37
C GLU A 261 -11.01 21.75 -0.56
N SER A 262 -10.44 22.54 -1.47
CA SER A 262 -11.13 23.35 -2.46
C SER A 262 -10.26 23.60 -3.69
N ILE A 263 -10.88 23.90 -4.84
CA ILE A 263 -10.17 24.34 -6.07
C ILE A 263 -9.40 25.65 -5.83
N PHE A 264 -9.79 26.40 -4.79
CA PHE A 264 -9.18 27.66 -4.37
C PHE A 264 -8.23 27.52 -3.17
N SER A 265 -8.20 26.38 -2.47
CA SER A 265 -7.23 26.16 -1.40
C SER A 265 -5.89 25.78 -2.01
N LEU A 266 -4.88 26.58 -1.68
CA LEU A 266 -3.53 26.44 -2.23
C LEU A 266 -2.80 25.22 -1.61
N ASP A 267 -3.09 24.92 -0.34
CA ASP A 267 -2.50 23.83 0.42
C ASP A 267 -3.18 22.47 0.19
N LYS A 268 -2.36 21.41 0.26
CA LYS A 268 -2.82 20.02 0.20
C LYS A 268 -2.82 19.46 1.62
N THR A 269 -4.00 19.14 2.15
CA THR A 269 -4.10 18.46 3.44
C THR A 269 -3.74 16.99 3.25
N GLU A 270 -2.84 16.50 4.11
CA GLU A 270 -2.50 15.07 4.18
C GLU A 270 -3.41 14.40 5.22
N GLN A 271 -4.20 13.42 4.77
CA GLN A 271 -5.06 12.63 5.63
C GLN A 271 -4.54 11.20 5.72
N LYS A 272 -4.48 10.69 6.95
CA LYS A 272 -4.08 9.32 7.27
C LYS A 272 -5.34 8.49 7.50
N LEU A 273 -5.60 7.53 6.62
CA LEU A 273 -6.84 6.75 6.62
C LEU A 273 -6.56 5.23 6.57
N PRO A 274 -7.47 4.37 7.06
CA PRO A 274 -7.35 2.93 6.87
C PRO A 274 -7.49 2.57 5.39
N ALA A 275 -6.79 1.52 4.97
CA ALA A 275 -6.78 1.02 3.60
C ALA A 275 -8.06 0.21 3.29
N ILE A 276 -9.19 0.88 3.07
CA ILE A 276 -10.48 0.22 2.81
C ILE A 276 -10.84 0.33 1.32
N LEU A 277 -11.03 -0.80 0.66
CA LEU A 277 -11.56 -0.87 -0.70
C LEU A 277 -13.08 -1.00 -0.66
N MET A 278 -13.76 -0.07 -1.32
CA MET A 278 -15.20 -0.06 -1.52
C MET A 278 -15.51 -0.62 -2.90
N LEU A 279 -16.37 -1.63 -2.97
CA LEU A 279 -17.00 -2.07 -4.22
C LEU A 279 -18.51 -1.95 -4.08
N GLN A 280 -19.17 -1.52 -5.16
CA GLN A 280 -20.62 -1.39 -5.23
C GLN A 280 -21.14 -1.94 -6.55
N VAL A 281 -22.30 -2.57 -6.49
CA VAL A 281 -23.04 -3.05 -7.66
C VAL A 281 -24.31 -2.21 -7.85
N TRP A 282 -24.56 -1.86 -9.10
CA TRP A 282 -25.61 -0.93 -9.52
C TRP A 282 -26.36 -1.49 -10.73
N ASP A 283 -27.62 -1.12 -10.85
CA ASP A 283 -28.44 -1.29 -12.05
C ASP A 283 -28.41 0.00 -12.86
N PHE A 284 -28.09 -0.10 -14.15
CA PHE A 284 -28.00 1.06 -15.03
C PHE A 284 -29.36 1.40 -15.62
N GLU A 285 -29.78 2.65 -15.45
CA GLU A 285 -31.08 3.12 -15.94
C GLU A 285 -30.90 4.20 -17.01
N THR A 286 -31.55 4.01 -18.16
CA THR A 286 -31.32 4.90 -19.33
C THR A 286 -32.03 6.25 -19.17
N LEU A 287 -33.18 6.28 -18.50
CA LEU A 287 -34.07 7.45 -18.40
C LEU A 287 -34.24 7.97 -16.96
N SER A 288 -33.69 7.27 -15.97
CA SER A 288 -33.80 7.61 -14.56
C SER A 288 -32.44 7.48 -13.86
N SER A 289 -32.39 7.62 -12.54
CA SER A 289 -31.15 7.43 -11.79
C SER A 289 -30.90 5.94 -11.55
N ASP A 290 -29.69 5.48 -11.83
CA ASP A 290 -29.22 4.12 -11.54
C ASP A 290 -29.56 3.66 -10.12
N ASP A 291 -30.02 2.42 -10.00
CA ASP A 291 -30.42 1.82 -8.73
C ASP A 291 -29.24 1.15 -8.02
N PHE A 292 -29.05 1.50 -6.74
CA PHE A 292 -28.02 0.87 -5.92
C PHE A 292 -28.48 -0.51 -5.43
N LEU A 293 -27.75 -1.56 -5.81
CA LEU A 293 -28.11 -2.95 -5.50
C LEU A 293 -27.38 -3.48 -4.27
N GLY A 294 -26.12 -3.07 -4.03
CA GLY A 294 -25.36 -3.54 -2.87
C GLY A 294 -23.91 -3.08 -2.81
N THR A 295 -23.28 -3.30 -1.66
CA THR A 295 -21.88 -2.93 -1.43
C THR A 295 -21.12 -4.02 -0.66
N VAL A 296 -19.81 -4.05 -0.86
CA VAL A 296 -18.87 -4.78 -0.02
C VAL A 296 -17.72 -3.85 0.33
N GLU A 297 -17.39 -3.81 1.62
CA GLU A 297 -16.26 -3.06 2.15
C GLU A 297 -15.16 -4.04 2.56
N LEU A 298 -13.96 -3.85 2.04
CA LEU A 298 -12.82 -4.74 2.29
C LEU A 298 -11.68 -3.94 2.91
N ASP A 299 -11.43 -4.15 4.20
CA ASP A 299 -10.21 -3.68 4.85
C ASP A 299 -9.01 -4.49 4.33
N LEU A 300 -8.14 -3.85 3.55
CA LEU A 300 -6.99 -4.48 2.91
C LEU A 300 -5.97 -5.05 3.91
N HIS A 301 -6.05 -4.69 5.20
CA HIS A 301 -5.27 -5.31 6.28
C HIS A 301 -5.88 -6.57 6.88
N GLY A 302 -7.17 -6.80 6.69
CA GLY A 302 -7.89 -7.86 7.39
C GLY A 302 -9.26 -8.12 6.80
N PHE A 303 -9.31 -8.49 5.52
CA PHE A 303 -10.56 -8.88 4.85
C PHE A 303 -10.67 -10.41 4.82
N PRO A 304 -11.89 -10.97 4.81
CA PRO A 304 -12.06 -12.41 4.77
C PRO A 304 -11.55 -12.97 3.44
N ARG A 305 -10.98 -14.17 3.51
CA ARG A 305 -10.56 -14.89 2.31
C ARG A 305 -11.76 -15.15 1.41
N GLY A 306 -11.66 -14.74 0.14
CA GLY A 306 -12.73 -14.93 -0.85
C GLY A 306 -13.07 -16.41 -1.05
N ALA A 307 -14.36 -16.70 -1.26
CA ALA A 307 -14.81 -18.07 -1.48
C ALA A 307 -14.26 -18.60 -2.80
N LYS A 308 -14.04 -19.92 -2.91
CA LYS A 308 -13.52 -20.53 -4.15
C LYS A 308 -14.54 -20.57 -5.28
N THR A 309 -15.83 -20.54 -4.93
CA THR A 309 -16.96 -20.61 -5.86
C THR A 309 -18.08 -19.70 -5.37
N ALA A 310 -18.90 -19.15 -6.26
CA ALA A 310 -20.04 -18.32 -5.87
C ALA A 310 -21.03 -19.04 -4.93
N LYS A 311 -21.22 -20.36 -5.11
CA LYS A 311 -22.07 -21.19 -4.23
C LYS A 311 -21.59 -21.26 -2.78
N SER A 312 -20.28 -21.16 -2.55
CA SER A 312 -19.71 -21.16 -1.19
C SER A 312 -19.60 -19.74 -0.60
N CYS A 313 -19.87 -18.70 -1.39
CA CYS A 313 -19.89 -17.31 -0.94
C CYS A 313 -21.17 -16.98 -0.17
N LYS A 314 -21.04 -16.59 1.10
CA LYS A 314 -22.14 -16.27 2.02
C LYS A 314 -21.85 -14.96 2.76
N VAL A 315 -22.91 -14.25 3.17
CA VAL A 315 -22.78 -12.99 3.94
C VAL A 315 -22.01 -13.19 5.24
N ASP A 316 -22.20 -14.32 5.93
CA ASP A 316 -21.53 -14.64 7.20
C ASP A 316 -19.99 -14.63 7.10
N MET A 317 -19.44 -14.73 5.88
CA MET A 317 -17.99 -14.63 5.66
C MET A 317 -17.42 -13.28 6.08
N MET A 318 -18.23 -12.22 6.07
CA MET A 318 -17.85 -10.86 6.45
C MET A 318 -17.88 -10.62 7.98
N THR A 319 -18.22 -11.63 8.79
CA THR A 319 -18.27 -11.53 10.26
C THR A 319 -16.89 -11.77 10.91
N ASP A 320 -16.69 -11.23 12.11
CA ASP A 320 -15.38 -11.17 12.81
C ASP A 320 -14.80 -12.53 13.27
N GLY A 321 -15.41 -13.66 12.92
CA GLY A 321 -14.94 -15.01 13.28
C GLY A 321 -14.18 -15.76 12.19
N THR A 322 -14.10 -15.22 10.96
CA THR A 322 -13.44 -15.90 9.83
C THR A 322 -11.94 -15.58 9.74
N GLU A 323 -11.16 -16.48 9.14
CA GLU A 323 -9.73 -16.25 8.88
C GLU A 323 -9.56 -15.05 7.93
N LYS A 324 -8.94 -13.98 8.45
CA LYS A 324 -8.69 -12.74 7.71
C LYS A 324 -7.31 -12.78 7.05
N ILE A 325 -7.22 -12.20 5.86
CA ILE A 325 -5.98 -12.03 5.11
C ILE A 325 -5.66 -10.55 4.90
N SER A 326 -4.37 -10.25 4.76
CA SER A 326 -3.85 -8.92 4.46
C SER A 326 -3.23 -8.93 3.07
N ILE A 327 -3.68 -8.04 2.18
CA ILE A 327 -3.09 -7.94 0.83
C ILE A 327 -1.62 -7.45 0.88
N PHE A 328 -1.25 -6.76 1.97
CA PHE A 328 0.11 -6.29 2.19
C PHE A 328 1.08 -7.40 2.62
N GLN A 329 0.56 -8.51 3.15
CA GLN A 329 1.34 -9.72 3.43
C GLN A 329 1.27 -10.70 2.26
N GLN A 330 0.08 -10.87 1.69
CA GLN A 330 -0.18 -11.71 0.54
C GLN A 330 -0.50 -10.83 -0.66
N LYS A 331 0.50 -10.48 -1.47
CA LYS A 331 0.38 -9.55 -2.61
C LYS A 331 -0.67 -9.93 -3.66
N ARG A 332 -1.24 -11.15 -3.62
CA ARG A 332 -2.31 -11.60 -4.54
C ARG A 332 -3.40 -12.39 -3.82
N ALA A 333 -4.66 -12.08 -4.12
CA ALA A 333 -5.80 -12.82 -3.60
C ALA A 333 -6.95 -12.82 -4.63
N ARG A 334 -7.48 -14.00 -4.95
CA ARG A 334 -8.65 -14.16 -5.83
C ARG A 334 -9.74 -14.96 -5.13
N GLY A 335 -10.99 -14.58 -5.36
CA GLY A 335 -12.13 -15.32 -4.86
C GLY A 335 -13.44 -14.57 -5.04
N TRP A 336 -14.46 -15.04 -4.35
CA TRP A 336 -15.81 -14.48 -4.36
C TRP A 336 -16.12 -13.77 -3.03
N TRP A 337 -16.65 -12.55 -3.11
CA TRP A 337 -17.12 -11.78 -1.97
C TRP A 337 -18.60 -11.39 -2.11
N PRO A 338 -19.38 -11.39 -1.02
CA PRO A 338 -20.79 -11.07 -1.05
C PRO A 338 -21.01 -9.55 -1.07
N PHE A 339 -21.85 -9.07 -1.97
CA PHE A 339 -22.48 -7.77 -1.85
C PHE A 339 -23.65 -7.84 -0.87
N SER A 340 -23.81 -6.78 -0.09
CA SER A 340 -24.93 -6.65 0.83
C SER A 340 -25.59 -5.28 0.76
N LYS A 341 -26.89 -5.24 1.05
CA LYS A 341 -27.68 -4.03 1.24
C LYS A 341 -28.51 -4.23 2.51
N SER A 342 -28.33 -3.35 3.48
CA SER A 342 -29.03 -3.44 4.79
C SER A 342 -28.85 -4.79 5.52
N GLY A 343 -27.72 -5.49 5.31
CA GLY A 343 -27.41 -6.78 5.94
C GLY A 343 -27.88 -8.01 5.17
N GLU A 344 -28.62 -7.84 4.06
CA GLU A 344 -29.07 -8.95 3.22
C GLU A 344 -28.14 -9.15 2.01
N LEU A 345 -27.99 -10.40 1.55
CA LEU A 345 -27.19 -10.73 0.37
C LEU A 345 -27.92 -10.25 -0.89
N THR A 346 -27.29 -9.35 -1.65
CA THR A 346 -27.90 -8.82 -2.89
C THR A 346 -27.10 -9.13 -4.15
N GLY A 347 -25.96 -9.79 -4.02
CA GLY A 347 -25.13 -10.21 -5.13
C GLY A 347 -23.79 -10.76 -4.67
N LYS A 348 -22.99 -11.25 -5.60
CA LYS A 348 -21.62 -11.72 -5.34
C LYS A 348 -20.70 -11.21 -6.44
N VAL A 349 -19.45 -10.90 -6.09
CA VAL A 349 -18.42 -10.48 -7.05
C VAL A 349 -17.23 -11.41 -7.01
N GLU A 350 -16.78 -11.85 -8.18
CA GLU A 350 -15.48 -12.48 -8.36
C GLU A 350 -14.45 -11.41 -8.65
N ALA A 351 -13.50 -11.26 -7.71
CA ALA A 351 -12.42 -10.30 -7.84
C ALA A 351 -11.05 -10.97 -7.67
N GLU A 352 -10.02 -10.35 -8.25
CA GLU A 352 -8.63 -10.66 -8.00
C GLU A 352 -7.87 -9.39 -7.64
N PHE A 353 -7.26 -9.39 -6.47
CA PHE A 353 -6.44 -8.32 -5.94
C PHE A 353 -4.97 -8.62 -6.23
N HIS A 354 -4.24 -7.60 -6.69
CA HIS A 354 -2.81 -7.66 -6.90
C HIS A 354 -2.17 -6.35 -6.42
N LEU A 355 -1.38 -6.42 -5.35
CA LEU A 355 -0.62 -5.29 -4.83
C LEU A 355 0.82 -5.34 -5.37
N VAL A 356 1.23 -4.26 -6.01
CA VAL A 356 2.61 -4.09 -6.51
C VAL A 356 3.21 -2.80 -5.96
N THR A 357 4.52 -2.75 -5.87
CA THR A 357 5.25 -1.52 -5.55
C THR A 357 5.29 -0.59 -6.76
N ALA A 358 5.58 0.70 -6.55
CA ALA A 358 5.78 1.64 -7.67
C ALA A 358 6.83 1.15 -8.66
N GLU A 359 7.95 0.62 -8.16
CA GLU A 359 9.05 0.10 -8.98
C GLU A 359 8.64 -1.10 -9.83
N GLU A 360 7.94 -2.08 -9.23
CA GLU A 360 7.42 -3.25 -9.96
C GLU A 360 6.45 -2.84 -11.07
N ALA A 361 5.60 -1.84 -10.80
CA ALA A 361 4.61 -1.34 -11.73
C ALA A 361 5.19 -0.43 -12.83
N GLU A 362 6.36 0.17 -12.61
CA GLU A 362 7.09 0.89 -13.66
C GLU A 362 7.78 -0.07 -14.61
N LYS A 363 8.33 -1.18 -14.08
CA LYS A 363 8.92 -2.26 -14.89
C LYS A 363 7.88 -3.01 -15.71
N ASN A 364 6.72 -3.31 -15.12
CA ASN A 364 5.61 -4.02 -15.78
C ASN A 364 4.33 -3.19 -15.68
N PRO A 365 4.15 -2.19 -16.56
CA PRO A 365 2.97 -1.35 -16.54
C PRO A 365 1.73 -2.13 -16.98
N VAL A 366 0.59 -1.83 -16.37
CA VAL A 366 -0.72 -2.37 -16.72
C VAL A 366 -1.69 -1.24 -17.07
N GLY A 367 -2.48 -1.45 -18.11
CA GLY A 367 -3.51 -0.50 -18.56
C GLY A 367 -4.77 -0.59 -17.70
N ARG A 368 -5.50 0.52 -17.60
CA ARG A 368 -6.83 0.57 -16.96
C ARG A 368 -7.87 -0.14 -17.83
N ALA A 369 -8.91 -0.68 -17.20
CA ALA A 369 -9.98 -1.41 -17.87
C ALA A 369 -9.43 -2.57 -18.71
N ARG A 370 -9.70 -2.55 -20.03
CA ARG A 370 -9.20 -3.51 -21.01
C ARG A 370 -8.12 -2.92 -21.93
N LYS A 371 -7.60 -1.73 -21.59
CA LYS A 371 -6.63 -1.01 -22.43
C LYS A 371 -5.22 -1.56 -22.23
N GLU A 372 -4.36 -1.29 -23.20
CA GLU A 372 -2.91 -1.50 -23.07
C GLU A 372 -2.30 -0.61 -21.97
N PRO A 373 -1.14 -0.98 -21.40
CA PRO A 373 -0.39 -2.23 -21.59
C PRO A 373 -1.05 -3.46 -20.95
N GLU A 374 -0.75 -4.67 -21.45
CA GLU A 374 -1.42 -5.94 -21.08
C GLU A 374 -2.96 -5.88 -21.13
N PRO A 375 -3.54 -5.75 -22.34
CA PRO A 375 -4.98 -5.61 -22.51
C PRO A 375 -5.71 -6.89 -22.09
N LEU A 376 -6.83 -6.73 -21.39
CA LEU A 376 -7.70 -7.85 -21.02
C LEU A 376 -8.63 -8.23 -22.19
N PRO A 377 -8.91 -9.53 -22.40
CA PRO A 377 -9.85 -9.97 -23.41
C PRO A 377 -11.27 -9.48 -23.08
N LYS A 378 -12.05 -9.16 -24.10
CA LYS A 378 -13.48 -8.86 -23.92
C LYS A 378 -14.19 -10.06 -23.28
N PRO A 379 -15.13 -9.84 -22.35
CA PRO A 379 -15.88 -10.91 -21.72
C PRO A 379 -16.74 -11.64 -22.76
N ASN A 380 -16.89 -12.94 -22.58
CA ASN A 380 -17.80 -13.74 -23.40
C ASN A 380 -19.22 -13.59 -22.82
N ARG A 381 -20.04 -12.75 -23.44
CA ARG A 381 -21.43 -12.51 -23.02
C ARG A 381 -22.37 -13.27 -23.95
N PRO A 382 -23.41 -13.96 -23.44
CA PRO A 382 -24.42 -14.56 -24.30
C PRO A 382 -25.15 -13.47 -25.11
N ASP A 383 -25.55 -13.80 -26.34
CA ASP A 383 -26.35 -12.93 -27.22
C ASP A 383 -27.81 -12.81 -26.72
N THR A 384 -28.02 -12.52 -25.43
CA THR A 384 -29.31 -12.17 -24.85
C THR A 384 -29.62 -10.68 -24.97
N SER A 385 -28.76 -9.92 -25.66
CA SER A 385 -28.94 -8.51 -26.01
C SER A 385 -30.02 -8.29 -27.08
N PHE A 386 -31.20 -8.88 -26.90
CA PHE A 386 -32.41 -8.45 -27.60
C PHE A 386 -32.97 -7.20 -26.91
N SER A 387 -32.18 -6.13 -26.90
CA SER A 387 -32.74 -4.81 -26.64
C SER A 387 -33.68 -4.49 -27.80
N TRP A 388 -34.94 -4.20 -27.48
CA TRP A 388 -35.99 -3.77 -28.41
C TRP A 388 -35.49 -2.75 -29.44
N PHE A 389 -34.53 -1.90 -29.04
CA PHE A 389 -34.03 -0.78 -29.82
C PHE A 389 -32.91 -1.13 -30.81
N VAL A 390 -32.20 -2.25 -30.64
CA VAL A 390 -31.07 -2.60 -31.52
C VAL A 390 -31.57 -3.27 -32.81
N ASN A 391 -32.77 -3.87 -32.78
CA ASN A 391 -33.35 -4.50 -33.97
C ASN A 391 -34.90 -4.54 -33.92
N PRO A 392 -35.58 -3.38 -34.00
CA PRO A 392 -37.04 -3.29 -33.83
C PRO A 392 -37.81 -4.17 -34.81
N PHE A 393 -37.32 -4.33 -36.05
CA PHE A 393 -37.94 -5.18 -37.07
C PHE A 393 -37.81 -6.68 -36.76
N LYS A 394 -36.66 -7.15 -36.24
CA LYS A 394 -36.50 -8.57 -35.86
C LYS A 394 -37.29 -8.92 -34.60
N CYS A 395 -37.39 -8.02 -33.63
CA CYS A 395 -38.21 -8.20 -32.43
C CYS A 395 -39.71 -8.25 -32.78
N PHE A 396 -40.17 -7.31 -33.62
CA PHE A 396 -41.54 -7.30 -34.15
C PHE A 396 -41.84 -8.61 -34.90
N PHE A 397 -40.96 -9.05 -35.80
CA PHE A 397 -41.14 -10.30 -36.52
C PHE A 397 -41.16 -11.50 -35.57
N HIS A 398 -40.28 -11.60 -34.57
CA HIS A 398 -40.26 -12.77 -33.68
C HIS A 398 -41.47 -12.86 -32.73
N LEU A 399 -41.98 -11.73 -32.24
CA LEU A 399 -43.06 -11.68 -31.25
C LEU A 399 -44.45 -11.64 -31.91
N VAL A 400 -44.62 -10.81 -32.94
CA VAL A 400 -45.90 -10.62 -33.63
C VAL A 400 -46.17 -11.79 -34.59
N TRP A 401 -45.16 -12.27 -35.33
CA TRP A 401 -45.34 -13.43 -36.21
C TRP A 401 -45.59 -14.72 -35.44
N ARG A 402 -45.03 -14.92 -34.23
CA ARG A 402 -45.33 -16.11 -33.41
C ARG A 402 -46.73 -16.08 -32.83
N SER A 403 -47.17 -14.92 -32.32
CA SER A 403 -48.41 -14.81 -31.56
C SER A 403 -49.63 -14.52 -32.44
N TYR A 404 -49.45 -13.82 -33.55
CA TYR A 404 -50.53 -13.35 -34.42
C TYR A 404 -50.49 -13.92 -35.85
N LYS A 405 -49.66 -14.95 -36.11
CA LYS A 405 -49.52 -15.59 -37.43
C LYS A 405 -50.87 -15.88 -38.10
N LYS A 406 -51.80 -16.46 -37.34
CA LYS A 406 -53.11 -16.87 -37.85
C LYS A 406 -53.99 -15.68 -38.21
N TYR A 407 -53.98 -14.63 -37.39
CA TYR A 407 -54.78 -13.42 -37.64
C TYR A 407 -54.25 -12.59 -38.80
N ILE A 408 -52.93 -12.50 -38.96
CA ILE A 408 -52.29 -11.79 -40.08
C ILE A 408 -52.53 -12.52 -41.40
N ILE A 409 -52.49 -13.86 -41.41
CA ILE A 409 -52.81 -14.66 -42.60
C ILE A 409 -54.29 -14.56 -42.95
N ILE A 410 -55.20 -14.58 -41.97
CA ILE A 410 -56.65 -14.38 -42.23
C ILE A 410 -56.91 -13.00 -42.84
N ALA A 411 -56.31 -11.95 -42.28
CA ALA A 411 -56.47 -10.58 -42.80
C ALA A 411 -55.88 -10.35 -44.20
N LEU A 412 -54.94 -11.18 -44.66
CA LEU A 412 -54.33 -11.09 -46.00
C LEU A 412 -55.02 -12.00 -47.05
N VAL A 413 -55.93 -12.87 -46.64
CA VAL A 413 -56.65 -13.81 -47.52
C VAL A 413 -58.12 -13.40 -47.71
N GLU A 414 -58.64 -12.48 -46.89
CA GLU A 414 -59.99 -11.89 -47.01
C GLU A 414 -60.04 -10.54 -47.76
N ASP A 415 -59.01 -10.22 -48.57
CA ASP A 415 -59.07 -9.16 -49.60
C ASP A 415 -59.16 -9.75 -51.01
#